data_AF-A0A345E1E0-F1
#
_entry.id   AF-A0A345E1E0-F1
#
_cell.length_a   1.000
_cell.length_b   1.000
_cell.length_c   1.000
_cell.angle_alpha   90.00
_cell.angle_beta   90.00
_cell.angle_gamma   90.00
#
_symmetry.space_group_name_H-M   'P 1'
#
loop_
_entity.id
_entity.type
_entity.pdbx_description
1 polymer ?
#
loop_
_entity_poly.entity_id
_entity_poly.type
_entity_poly.pdbx_seq_one_letter_code
_entity_poly.pdbx_strand_id
1 'polypeptide(L)'
;MVPNTPADDASPTRRAFLRRGAGAVAAGFVAATAGCTSALPPLGSAQRFGRIDVPDADPPRYRRWLPAPSAVDGVDAEGYAYLFRRPGALDYPAPVRFTTPRKRLLSHLDHFGIGYANYDRLLHTPFGTVLAGEFDAEAVGETLTDSGYAAMGSDGDYDRFTRDDVPRRAAVGDGVVVWSSERVHDHPRIDALLDARTGRRTRYHDADAGVARLTDTVGESRMVEYVPPSDERYWQKCEGFRFDGDTAYHVMTFLYPEGRTPSESELRDRAVDGTVLTREVDHSDFRIDGRLVIVEGRIPPGEGIDPVDITPPYPPQITWGYAADTDASAVTVRHEAGDSVPTSALGYTFDADVPDGWLVLAEQRPLPTDGETLAAGDAVTLSLPATPTVEAIPHGDIDHEAANPYAAADPRPVARLELLYGPGETRRPVFAVPLEGSS
;
A
#
# COMPACT_ATOMS: atom_id res chain seq x y z
N MET A 1 31.96 61.60 20.60
CA MET A 1 30.87 62.35 19.95
C MET A 1 30.16 61.37 19.03
N VAL A 2 28.91 61.05 19.35
CA VAL A 2 28.05 60.08 18.65
C VAL A 2 27.43 60.78 17.42
N PRO A 3 27.21 60.04 16.32
CA PRO A 3 25.84 59.81 15.82
C PRO A 3 25.64 58.30 15.53
N ASN A 4 24.69 57.63 16.19
CA ASN A 4 23.28 57.44 15.82
C ASN A 4 23.07 56.72 14.48
N THR A 5 22.95 55.38 14.55
CA THR A 5 22.08 54.59 13.67
C THR A 5 21.31 53.58 14.56
N PRO A 6 19.96 53.47 14.45
CA PRO A 6 19.15 52.62 15.30
C PRO A 6 19.03 51.17 14.78
N ALA A 7 18.51 50.32 15.67
CA ALA A 7 18.45 48.86 15.65
C ALA A 7 17.75 48.23 14.43
N ASP A 8 18.38 47.22 13.84
CA ASP A 8 17.71 46.15 13.10
C ASP A 8 17.08 45.19 14.11
N ASP A 9 15.80 45.40 14.37
CA ASP A 9 14.93 44.46 15.05
C ASP A 9 14.20 43.65 13.97
N ALA A 10 14.78 42.52 13.59
CA ALA A 10 14.13 41.53 12.72
C ALA A 10 14.35 40.13 13.30
N SER A 11 13.74 39.91 14.46
CA SER A 11 13.49 38.56 14.98
C SER A 11 12.69 37.78 13.92
N PRO A 12 13.20 36.66 13.36
CA PRO A 12 12.41 35.87 12.43
C PRO A 12 11.24 35.23 13.17
N THR A 13 10.02 35.64 12.83
CA THR A 13 8.79 35.08 13.41
C THR A 13 8.57 33.65 12.93
N ARG A 14 7.94 32.83 13.80
CA ARG A 14 7.57 31.40 13.61
C ARG A 14 6.94 31.04 12.24
N ARG A 15 6.44 32.01 11.47
CA ARG A 15 5.87 31.81 10.13
C ARG A 15 6.91 31.57 9.03
N ALA A 16 8.16 31.98 9.20
CA ALA A 16 9.20 31.79 8.19
C ALA A 16 9.75 30.35 8.13
N PHE A 17 9.55 29.55 9.18
CA PHE A 17 10.04 28.17 9.24
C PHE A 17 9.11 27.15 8.55
N LEU A 18 7.86 27.53 8.23
CA LEU A 18 6.87 26.65 7.60
C LEU A 18 6.89 26.65 6.06
N ARG A 19 7.77 27.42 5.42
CA ARG A 19 7.86 27.52 3.94
C ARG A 19 9.10 26.88 3.31
N ARG A 20 9.95 26.19 4.08
CA ARG A 20 11.22 25.62 3.59
C ARG A 20 11.30 24.09 3.60
N GLY A 21 10.21 23.39 3.88
CA GLY A 21 10.16 21.93 4.00
C GLY A 21 9.37 21.24 2.89
N ALA A 22 9.47 21.72 1.64
CA ALA A 22 8.85 21.05 0.49
C ALA A 22 9.81 21.15 -0.69
N GLY A 23 10.43 20.03 -1.05
CA GLY A 23 11.20 19.92 -2.29
C GLY A 23 12.45 19.05 -2.18
N ALA A 24 12.27 17.73 -2.25
CA ALA A 24 13.13 16.78 -2.97
C ALA A 24 12.62 15.35 -2.68
N VAL A 25 11.80 14.79 -3.57
CA VAL A 25 11.42 13.36 -3.52
C VAL A 25 12.14 12.66 -4.66
N ALA A 26 12.94 11.67 -4.30
CA ALA A 26 13.53 10.70 -5.21
C ALA A 26 12.48 9.65 -5.60
N ALA A 27 12.46 9.29 -6.89
CA ALA A 27 11.62 8.24 -7.43
C ALA A 27 11.95 6.87 -6.80
N GLY A 28 10.91 6.11 -6.45
CA GLY A 28 11.00 4.78 -5.85
C GLY A 28 10.40 4.76 -4.45
N PHE A 29 9.29 4.05 -4.28
CA PHE A 29 8.46 4.05 -3.07
C PHE A 29 7.76 5.38 -2.74
N VAL A 30 6.67 5.65 -3.47
CA VAL A 30 5.58 6.43 -2.90
C VAL A 30 4.97 5.59 -1.77
N ALA A 31 5.51 5.73 -0.57
CA ALA A 31 4.78 5.55 0.67
C ALA A 31 3.70 6.64 0.75
N ALA A 32 2.72 6.59 -0.17
CA ALA A 32 1.50 7.38 -0.08
C ALA A 32 0.78 6.87 1.16
N THR A 33 0.92 7.63 2.23
CA THR A 33 -0.06 7.82 3.28
C THR A 33 -1.38 8.24 2.64
N ALA A 34 -2.06 7.29 1.98
CA ALA A 34 -3.36 7.55 1.37
C ALA A 34 -4.35 7.92 2.48
N GLY A 35 -4.60 9.23 2.59
CA GLY A 35 -5.78 9.83 3.22
C GLY A 35 -5.77 9.98 4.73
N CYS A 36 -4.91 10.83 5.29
CA CYS A 36 -5.13 11.48 6.59
C CYS A 36 -4.49 12.90 6.63
N THR A 37 -4.61 13.69 5.57
CA THR A 37 -4.16 15.10 5.56
C THR A 37 -5.37 16.02 5.42
N SER A 38 -6.28 16.03 6.39
CA SER A 38 -7.23 17.15 6.66
C SER A 38 -8.36 16.76 7.63
N ALA A 39 -8.01 16.36 8.85
CA ALA A 39 -8.89 16.58 10.00
C ALA A 39 -8.00 16.75 11.22
N LEU A 40 -7.88 18.00 11.69
CA LEU A 40 -7.25 18.28 12.98
C LEU A 40 -7.94 17.39 14.03
N PRO A 41 -7.19 16.75 14.95
CA PRO A 41 -7.81 15.99 16.02
C PRO A 41 -8.78 16.91 16.78
N PRO A 42 -9.92 16.40 17.29
CA PRO A 42 -10.70 17.16 18.24
C PRO A 42 -9.73 17.55 19.37
N LEU A 43 -9.54 18.86 19.56
CA LEU A 43 -8.81 19.39 20.70
C LEU A 43 -9.45 18.82 21.98
N GLY A 44 -8.83 17.82 22.61
CA GLY A 44 -9.20 17.46 23.98
C GLY A 44 -9.16 16.01 24.46
N SER A 45 -8.81 14.99 23.68
CA SER A 45 -8.50 13.69 24.29
C SER A 45 -7.01 13.66 24.67
N ALA A 46 -6.70 14.04 25.91
CA ALA A 46 -5.34 13.93 26.43
C ALA A 46 -4.90 12.46 26.39
N GLN A 47 -3.99 12.12 25.48
CA GLN A 47 -3.34 10.81 25.44
C GLN A 47 -2.75 10.52 26.82
N ARG A 48 -3.15 9.41 27.44
CA ARG A 48 -2.72 9.06 28.79
C ARG A 48 -1.48 8.21 28.72
N PHE A 49 -0.44 8.60 29.46
CA PHE A 49 0.78 7.79 29.53
C PHE A 49 0.74 6.85 30.72
N GLY A 50 1.11 5.58 30.50
CA GLY A 50 1.15 4.57 31.54
C GLY A 50 1.49 3.20 30.97
N ARG A 51 1.79 2.25 31.86
CA ARG A 51 2.11 0.88 31.46
C ARG A 51 0.90 0.24 30.76
N ILE A 52 1.14 -0.38 29.61
CA ILE A 52 0.14 -1.13 28.86
C ILE A 52 0.60 -2.58 28.76
N ASP A 53 -0.32 -3.50 29.04
CA ASP A 53 -0.11 -4.92 28.80
C ASP A 53 -0.55 -5.25 27.38
N VAL A 54 0.40 -5.16 26.45
CA VAL A 54 0.20 -5.55 25.06
C VAL A 54 0.35 -7.08 24.96
N PRO A 55 -0.57 -7.79 24.27
CA PRO A 55 -0.43 -9.23 24.03
C PRO A 55 0.88 -9.56 23.33
N ASP A 56 1.47 -10.70 23.66
CA ASP A 56 2.65 -11.21 22.95
C ASP A 56 2.29 -11.53 21.49
N ALA A 57 3.22 -11.27 20.58
CA ALA A 57 3.12 -11.72 19.19
C ALA A 57 3.74 -13.11 19.03
N ASP A 58 3.23 -13.87 18.06
CA ASP A 58 3.89 -15.09 17.61
C ASP A 58 5.29 -14.78 17.06
N PRO A 59 6.19 -15.78 16.98
CA PRO A 59 7.47 -15.62 16.30
C PRO A 59 7.28 -15.13 14.84
N PRO A 60 8.14 -14.25 14.31
CA PRO A 60 7.97 -13.60 13.00
C PRO A 60 8.23 -14.56 11.82
N ARG A 61 7.38 -15.55 11.57
CA ARG A 61 7.63 -16.60 10.56
C ARG A 61 7.62 -16.04 9.13
N TYR A 62 6.92 -14.94 8.89
CA TYR A 62 6.88 -14.26 7.60
C TYR A 62 8.27 -13.88 7.07
N ARG A 63 9.23 -13.57 7.95
CA ARG A 63 10.58 -13.13 7.55
C ARG A 63 11.41 -14.18 6.81
N ARG A 64 10.97 -15.44 6.82
CA ARG A 64 11.60 -16.52 6.04
C ARG A 64 11.47 -16.32 4.53
N TRP A 65 10.50 -15.53 4.10
CA TRP A 65 10.23 -15.20 2.70
C TRP A 65 10.96 -13.95 2.21
N LEU A 66 11.59 -13.20 3.11
CA LEU A 66 12.21 -11.91 2.79
C LEU A 66 13.68 -12.12 2.42
N PRO A 67 14.08 -12.12 1.13
CA PRO A 67 15.48 -12.09 0.76
C PRO A 67 16.13 -10.79 1.23
N ALA A 68 17.41 -10.83 1.59
CA ALA A 68 18.16 -9.59 1.85
C ALA A 68 18.20 -8.73 0.56
N PRO A 69 18.03 -7.40 0.63
CA PRO A 69 18.14 -6.52 -0.53
C PRO A 69 19.46 -6.74 -1.28
N SER A 70 20.57 -6.85 -0.55
CA SER A 70 21.91 -7.10 -1.10
C SER A 70 22.10 -8.47 -1.77
N ALA A 71 21.15 -9.39 -1.62
CA ALA A 71 21.15 -10.70 -2.26
C ALA A 71 20.31 -10.72 -3.55
N VAL A 72 19.79 -9.57 -4.00
CA VAL A 72 18.98 -9.44 -5.21
C VAL A 72 19.49 -8.27 -6.06
N ASP A 73 19.87 -8.54 -7.30
CA ASP A 73 20.42 -7.52 -8.18
C ASP A 73 19.45 -6.37 -8.46
N GLY A 74 19.91 -5.13 -8.31
CA GLY A 74 19.13 -3.93 -8.58
C GLY A 74 18.10 -3.58 -7.50
N VAL A 75 18.33 -4.02 -6.26
CA VAL A 75 17.45 -3.71 -5.12
C VAL A 75 18.25 -3.04 -4.02
N ASP A 76 17.83 -1.83 -3.66
CA ASP A 76 18.41 -1.08 -2.56
C ASP A 76 17.58 -1.24 -1.28
N ALA A 77 18.25 -1.16 -0.14
CA ALA A 77 17.59 -1.29 1.16
C ALA A 77 16.57 -0.16 1.42
N GLU A 78 16.81 1.04 0.90
CA GLU A 78 15.92 2.20 1.04
C GLU A 78 14.58 2.02 0.32
N GLY A 79 14.54 1.18 -0.72
CA GLY A 79 13.33 0.80 -1.45
C GLY A 79 12.68 -0.49 -0.97
N TYR A 80 13.15 -1.10 0.13
CA TYR A 80 12.65 -2.39 0.57
C TYR A 80 11.60 -2.25 1.68
N ALA A 81 10.37 -1.86 1.33
CA ALA A 81 9.24 -1.93 2.26
C ALA A 81 8.44 -3.23 2.09
N TYR A 82 7.80 -3.70 3.16
CA TYR A 82 6.90 -4.86 3.07
C TYR A 82 5.73 -4.75 4.04
N LEU A 83 4.63 -5.44 3.71
CA LEU A 83 3.41 -5.50 4.51
C LEU A 83 3.01 -6.95 4.71
N PHE A 84 3.03 -7.40 5.96
CA PHE A 84 2.46 -8.66 6.40
C PHE A 84 1.06 -8.43 7.01
N ARG A 85 0.17 -9.38 6.76
CA ARG A 85 -1.17 -9.45 7.34
C ARG A 85 -1.47 -10.90 7.73
N ARG A 86 -2.27 -11.04 8.78
CA ARG A 86 -3.15 -12.20 9.00
C ARG A 86 -4.55 -11.80 8.59
N PRO A 87 -4.97 -12.12 7.36
CA PRO A 87 -6.34 -11.91 6.94
C PRO A 87 -7.31 -12.64 7.86
N GLY A 88 -8.54 -12.14 7.91
CA GLY A 88 -9.59 -12.70 8.74
C GLY A 88 -10.78 -11.76 8.75
N ALA A 89 -11.93 -12.27 9.19
CA ALA A 89 -13.11 -11.45 9.37
C ALA A 89 -12.83 -10.31 10.36
N LEU A 90 -13.47 -9.18 10.10
CA LEU A 90 -13.60 -8.08 11.02
C LEU A 90 -15.09 -7.81 11.09
N ASP A 91 -15.69 -8.13 12.22
CA ASP A 91 -17.10 -7.98 12.55
C ASP A 91 -17.31 -6.92 13.65
N TYR A 92 -16.28 -6.09 13.86
CA TYR A 92 -16.26 -4.99 14.82
C TYR A 92 -15.45 -3.80 14.25
N PRO A 93 -15.69 -2.58 14.76
CA PRO A 93 -14.88 -1.41 14.43
C PRO A 93 -13.40 -1.66 14.72
N ALA A 94 -12.54 -1.36 13.74
CA ALA A 94 -11.11 -1.53 13.86
C ALA A 94 -10.35 -0.26 13.43
N PRO A 95 -9.10 -0.08 13.89
CA PRO A 95 -8.35 1.15 13.64
C PRO A 95 -8.26 1.48 12.15
N VAL A 96 -8.43 2.75 11.76
CA VAL A 96 -8.43 3.19 10.36
C VAL A 96 -7.12 2.81 9.66
N ARG A 97 -5.99 2.92 10.39
CA ARG A 97 -4.66 2.52 9.91
C ARG A 97 -4.55 1.01 9.65
N PHE A 98 -5.33 0.20 10.35
CA PHE A 98 -5.45 -1.24 10.10
C PHE A 98 -6.37 -1.55 8.93
N THR A 99 -7.56 -0.95 8.87
CA THR A 99 -8.61 -1.30 7.90
C THR A 99 -8.38 -0.74 6.51
N THR A 100 -7.92 0.51 6.39
CA THR A 100 -7.84 1.23 5.10
C THR A 100 -6.85 0.62 4.11
N PRO A 101 -5.63 0.19 4.50
CA PRO A 101 -4.67 -0.36 3.55
C PRO A 101 -5.12 -1.67 2.88
N ARG A 102 -6.11 -2.37 3.46
CA ARG A 102 -6.71 -3.57 2.84
C ARG A 102 -7.31 -3.27 1.47
N LYS A 103 -7.82 -2.06 1.21
CA LYS A 103 -8.36 -1.67 -0.11
C LYS A 103 -7.32 -1.86 -1.21
N ARG A 104 -6.11 -1.34 -0.98
CA ARG A 104 -4.98 -1.44 -1.92
C ARG A 104 -4.59 -2.89 -2.17
N LEU A 105 -4.49 -3.68 -1.10
CA LEU A 105 -4.16 -5.11 -1.22
C LEU A 105 -5.17 -5.85 -2.10
N LEU A 106 -6.47 -5.63 -1.89
CA LEU A 106 -7.52 -6.28 -2.68
C LEU A 106 -7.50 -5.84 -4.15
N SER A 107 -7.29 -4.54 -4.44
CA SER A 107 -7.15 -4.05 -5.83
C SER A 107 -5.89 -4.54 -6.56
N HIS A 108 -4.92 -5.04 -5.80
CA HIS A 108 -3.62 -5.46 -6.33
C HIS A 108 -3.52 -6.97 -6.51
N LEU A 109 -4.46 -7.75 -6.01
CA LEU A 109 -4.36 -9.20 -5.95
C LEU A 109 -5.28 -9.86 -6.98
N ASP A 110 -4.75 -10.78 -7.77
CA ASP A 110 -5.55 -11.66 -8.61
C ASP A 110 -6.39 -12.62 -7.75
N HIS A 111 -7.46 -13.17 -8.33
CA HIS A 111 -8.26 -14.19 -7.70
C HIS A 111 -7.69 -15.59 -7.96
N PHE A 112 -7.36 -16.32 -6.90
CA PHE A 112 -6.74 -17.65 -6.94
C PHE A 112 -7.71 -18.80 -6.57
N GLY A 113 -9.02 -18.54 -6.57
CA GLY A 113 -10.02 -19.48 -6.07
C GLY A 113 -10.25 -19.35 -4.55
N ILE A 114 -9.57 -18.40 -3.90
CA ILE A 114 -9.55 -18.24 -2.45
C ILE A 114 -9.87 -16.78 -2.11
N GLY A 115 -10.97 -16.56 -1.39
CA GLY A 115 -11.33 -15.24 -0.90
C GLY A 115 -10.38 -14.74 0.20
N TYR A 116 -10.12 -13.43 0.22
CA TYR A 116 -9.18 -12.77 1.14
C TYR A 116 -9.25 -13.23 2.61
N ALA A 117 -10.45 -13.42 3.16
CA ALA A 117 -10.62 -13.78 4.57
C ALA A 117 -10.15 -15.21 4.90
N ASN A 118 -9.91 -16.05 3.90
CA ASN A 118 -9.54 -17.46 4.03
C ASN A 118 -8.02 -17.69 3.97
N TYR A 119 -7.22 -16.64 3.77
CA TYR A 119 -5.77 -16.75 3.92
C TYR A 119 -5.37 -16.65 5.39
N ASP A 120 -4.49 -17.52 5.86
CA ASP A 120 -3.87 -17.38 7.18
C ASP A 120 -2.87 -16.24 7.22
N ARG A 121 -2.14 -16.06 6.10
CA ARG A 121 -1.03 -15.12 5.98
C ARG A 121 -0.99 -14.53 4.58
N LEU A 122 -0.75 -13.23 4.53
CA LEU A 122 -0.45 -12.49 3.31
C LEU A 122 0.80 -11.65 3.57
N LEU A 123 1.81 -11.77 2.70
CA LEU A 123 3.02 -10.96 2.74
C LEU A 123 3.21 -10.28 1.38
N HIS A 124 3.05 -8.97 1.33
CA HIS A 124 3.31 -8.14 0.16
C HIS A 124 4.72 -7.54 0.24
N THR A 125 5.51 -7.67 -0.83
CA THR A 125 6.91 -7.23 -0.92
C THR A 125 7.16 -6.57 -2.29
N PRO A 126 8.30 -5.93 -2.55
CA PRO A 126 8.63 -5.41 -3.88
C PRO A 126 8.78 -6.51 -4.96
N PHE A 127 8.92 -7.78 -4.57
CA PHE A 127 9.12 -8.90 -5.49
C PHE A 127 7.85 -9.63 -5.89
N GLY A 128 6.83 -9.53 -5.05
CA GLY A 128 5.67 -10.40 -5.12
C GLY A 128 4.89 -10.41 -3.82
N THR A 129 3.74 -11.07 -3.88
CA THR A 129 2.85 -11.33 -2.76
C THR A 129 2.85 -12.84 -2.47
N VAL A 130 3.09 -13.21 -1.22
CA VAL A 130 2.98 -14.59 -0.72
C VAL A 130 1.67 -14.72 0.04
N LEU A 131 0.86 -15.70 -0.34
CA LEU A 131 -0.37 -16.10 0.33
C LEU A 131 -0.13 -17.48 0.92
N ALA A 132 -0.54 -17.70 2.16
CA ALA A 132 -0.51 -19.03 2.76
C ALA A 132 -1.80 -19.28 3.54
N GLY A 133 -2.25 -20.53 3.54
CA GLY A 133 -3.48 -20.98 4.20
C GLY A 133 -3.73 -22.45 3.96
N GLU A 134 -4.93 -22.90 4.30
CA GLU A 134 -5.41 -24.26 4.02
C GLU A 134 -6.23 -24.25 2.72
N PHE A 135 -5.59 -24.56 1.60
CA PHE A 135 -6.26 -24.66 0.30
C PHE A 135 -5.60 -25.72 -0.58
N ASP A 136 -6.39 -26.25 -1.51
CA ASP A 136 -5.94 -27.25 -2.47
C ASP A 136 -5.15 -26.60 -3.61
N ALA A 137 -3.89 -27.03 -3.77
CA ALA A 137 -3.01 -26.52 -4.81
C ALA A 137 -3.53 -26.83 -6.23
N GLU A 138 -4.20 -27.97 -6.43
CA GLU A 138 -4.75 -28.34 -7.74
C GLU A 138 -5.88 -27.40 -8.13
N ALA A 139 -6.82 -27.13 -7.23
CA ALA A 139 -7.92 -26.18 -7.45
C ALA A 139 -7.43 -24.74 -7.71
N VAL A 140 -6.34 -24.32 -7.06
CA VAL A 140 -5.69 -23.03 -7.37
C VAL A 140 -5.10 -23.03 -8.78
N GLY A 141 -4.43 -24.12 -9.18
CA GLY A 141 -3.88 -24.29 -10.52
C GLY A 141 -4.94 -24.30 -11.63
N GLU A 142 -6.09 -24.94 -11.38
CA GLU A 142 -7.27 -24.89 -12.25
C GLU A 142 -7.77 -23.44 -12.38
N THR A 143 -7.95 -22.73 -11.26
CA THR A 143 -8.40 -21.32 -11.28
C THR A 143 -7.45 -20.41 -12.06
N LEU A 144 -6.14 -20.62 -11.91
CA LEU A 144 -5.14 -19.87 -12.68
C LEU A 144 -5.27 -20.16 -14.18
N THR A 145 -5.41 -21.43 -14.55
CA THR A 145 -5.53 -21.84 -15.96
C THR A 145 -6.81 -21.32 -16.60
N ASP A 146 -7.94 -21.44 -15.91
CA ASP A 146 -9.26 -20.96 -16.38
C ASP A 146 -9.29 -19.43 -16.49
N SER A 147 -8.55 -18.74 -15.63
CA SER A 147 -8.41 -17.29 -15.72
C SER A 147 -7.41 -16.85 -16.78
N GLY A 148 -6.72 -17.74 -17.51
CA GLY A 148 -5.86 -17.39 -18.65
C GLY A 148 -4.36 -17.38 -18.34
N TYR A 149 -3.92 -17.95 -17.21
CA TYR A 149 -2.52 -18.29 -17.02
C TYR A 149 -2.14 -19.55 -17.79
N ALA A 150 -0.96 -19.56 -18.38
CA ALA A 150 -0.35 -20.75 -18.95
C ALA A 150 0.52 -21.47 -17.91
N ALA A 151 0.35 -22.79 -17.77
CA ALA A 151 1.21 -23.62 -16.95
C ALA A 151 2.61 -23.75 -17.59
N MET A 152 3.64 -23.60 -16.77
CA MET A 152 5.06 -23.59 -17.17
C MET A 152 5.85 -24.79 -16.64
N GLY A 153 5.17 -25.78 -16.05
CA GLY A 153 5.76 -26.92 -15.35
C GLY A 153 6.08 -26.59 -13.88
N SER A 154 6.86 -27.45 -13.24
CA SER A 154 7.14 -27.37 -11.79
C SER A 154 8.61 -27.04 -11.52
N ASP A 155 8.87 -26.35 -10.41
CA ASP A 155 10.21 -26.15 -9.85
C ASP A 155 10.21 -26.48 -8.35
N GLY A 156 10.84 -27.61 -8.02
CA GLY A 156 10.75 -28.19 -6.68
C GLY A 156 9.30 -28.54 -6.34
N ASP A 157 8.82 -28.02 -5.21
CA ASP A 157 7.48 -28.30 -4.69
C ASP A 157 6.42 -27.30 -5.21
N TYR A 158 6.70 -26.56 -6.29
CA TYR A 158 5.81 -25.52 -6.81
C TYR A 158 5.53 -25.68 -8.30
N ASP A 159 4.25 -25.69 -8.66
CA ASP A 159 3.79 -25.56 -10.04
C ASP A 159 3.78 -24.10 -10.46
N ARG A 160 4.28 -23.80 -11.65
CA ARG A 160 4.50 -22.44 -12.13
C ARG A 160 3.54 -22.06 -13.24
N PHE A 161 3.16 -20.79 -13.22
CA PHE A 161 2.20 -20.21 -14.15
C PHE A 161 2.68 -18.84 -14.61
N THR A 162 2.39 -18.49 -15.86
CA THR A 162 2.67 -17.16 -16.44
C THR A 162 1.45 -16.63 -17.15
N ARG A 163 1.35 -15.31 -17.26
CA ARG A 163 0.29 -14.64 -18.02
C ARG A 163 0.88 -13.39 -18.68
N ASP A 164 0.53 -13.17 -19.95
CA ASP A 164 1.25 -12.23 -20.82
C ASP A 164 0.50 -10.92 -21.10
N ASP A 165 -0.84 -10.89 -21.05
CA ASP A 165 -1.61 -9.66 -21.30
C ASP A 165 -1.27 -8.56 -20.27
N VAL A 166 -1.12 -8.95 -19.01
CA VAL A 166 -0.36 -8.22 -18.01
C VAL A 166 0.69 -9.18 -17.48
N PRO A 167 1.99 -8.91 -17.67
CA PRO A 167 3.05 -9.81 -17.23
C PRO A 167 2.93 -10.16 -15.74
N ARG A 168 2.51 -11.40 -15.50
CA ARG A 168 2.30 -11.98 -14.17
C ARG A 168 2.92 -13.35 -14.10
N ARG A 169 3.34 -13.72 -12.90
CA ARG A 169 3.89 -15.04 -12.59
C ARG A 169 3.30 -15.54 -11.29
N ALA A 170 2.95 -16.81 -11.24
CA ALA A 170 2.55 -17.48 -10.02
C ALA A 170 3.35 -18.78 -9.83
N ALA A 171 3.57 -19.13 -8.57
CA ALA A 171 4.04 -20.43 -8.14
C ALA A 171 3.10 -20.95 -7.03
N VAL A 172 2.57 -22.15 -7.21
CA VAL A 172 1.58 -22.76 -6.33
C VAL A 172 2.18 -24.03 -5.74
N GLY A 173 2.16 -24.13 -4.42
CA GLY A 173 2.57 -25.33 -3.69
C GLY A 173 1.58 -25.63 -2.56
N ASP A 174 1.91 -26.61 -1.73
CA ASP A 174 1.05 -27.02 -0.60
C ASP A 174 0.75 -25.84 0.34
N GLY A 175 -0.51 -25.39 0.33
CA GLY A 175 -1.01 -24.26 1.13
C GLY A 175 -0.32 -22.92 0.87
N VAL A 176 0.34 -22.73 -0.28
CA VAL A 176 1.07 -21.50 -0.62
C VAL A 176 0.88 -21.06 -2.07
N VAL A 177 0.62 -19.77 -2.28
CA VAL A 177 0.72 -19.10 -3.58
C VAL A 177 1.76 -17.98 -3.48
N VAL A 178 2.72 -17.95 -4.41
CA VAL A 178 3.66 -16.84 -4.58
C VAL A 178 3.36 -16.20 -5.94
N TRP A 179 2.95 -14.94 -5.92
CA TRP A 179 2.49 -14.24 -7.12
C TRP A 179 3.20 -12.91 -7.32
N SER A 180 3.50 -12.56 -8.57
CA SER A 180 4.05 -11.27 -8.95
C SER A 180 3.38 -10.73 -10.21
N SER A 181 3.41 -9.41 -10.36
CA SER A 181 2.82 -8.66 -11.47
C SER A 181 3.64 -7.41 -11.71
N GLU A 182 4.03 -7.15 -12.95
CA GLU A 182 4.75 -5.91 -13.33
C GLU A 182 3.94 -4.64 -13.04
N ARG A 183 2.61 -4.73 -13.08
CA ARG A 183 1.72 -3.63 -12.68
C ARG A 183 1.80 -3.28 -11.18
N VAL A 184 2.16 -4.22 -10.32
CA VAL A 184 1.92 -4.13 -8.86
C VAL A 184 3.21 -4.10 -8.06
N HIS A 185 4.25 -4.75 -8.55
CA HIS A 185 5.50 -4.96 -7.83
C HIS A 185 6.65 -4.32 -8.61
N ASP A 186 7.50 -3.58 -7.91
CA ASP A 186 8.60 -2.81 -8.51
C ASP A 186 9.68 -3.71 -9.13
N HIS A 187 9.88 -4.89 -8.54
CA HIS A 187 10.88 -5.88 -8.97
C HIS A 187 10.27 -7.27 -9.07
N PRO A 188 9.29 -7.53 -9.95
CA PRO A 188 8.48 -8.75 -9.93
C PRO A 188 9.36 -9.99 -10.17
N ARG A 189 9.63 -10.76 -9.11
CA ARG A 189 10.61 -11.85 -9.08
C ARG A 189 10.24 -12.89 -8.01
N ILE A 190 9.28 -13.76 -8.32
CA ILE A 190 8.85 -14.83 -7.40
C ILE A 190 9.99 -15.75 -6.95
N ASP A 191 11.01 -15.95 -7.80
CA ASP A 191 12.21 -16.76 -7.49
C ASP A 191 12.97 -16.25 -6.27
N ALA A 192 13.03 -14.92 -6.09
CA ALA A 192 13.70 -14.33 -4.94
C ALA A 192 13.05 -14.72 -3.62
N LEU A 193 11.72 -14.81 -3.60
CA LEU A 193 10.92 -15.20 -2.45
C LEU A 193 11.03 -16.72 -2.19
N LEU A 194 10.96 -17.53 -3.24
CA LEU A 194 11.10 -18.99 -3.16
C LEU A 194 12.51 -19.41 -2.68
N ASP A 195 13.55 -18.75 -3.19
CA ASP A 195 14.93 -19.02 -2.78
C ASP A 195 15.19 -18.59 -1.32
N ALA A 196 14.64 -17.46 -0.88
CA ALA A 196 14.71 -17.07 0.54
C ALA A 196 13.99 -18.10 1.42
N ARG A 197 12.80 -18.55 1.02
CA ARG A 197 12.01 -19.55 1.76
C ARG A 197 12.75 -20.86 1.95
N THR A 198 13.39 -21.34 0.89
CA THR A 198 14.15 -22.60 0.87
C THR A 198 15.57 -22.46 1.43
N GLY A 199 16.03 -21.24 1.69
CA GLY A 199 17.37 -20.96 2.23
C GLY A 199 18.47 -20.96 1.18
N ARG A 200 18.13 -21.00 -0.12
CA ARG A 200 19.08 -20.82 -1.23
C ARG A 200 19.54 -19.37 -1.38
N ARG A 201 18.81 -18.42 -0.78
CA ARG A 201 19.16 -17.00 -0.74
C ARG A 201 19.19 -16.51 0.70
N THR A 202 20.17 -15.67 1.03
CA THR A 202 20.30 -15.04 2.35
C THR A 202 19.04 -14.23 2.65
N ARG A 203 18.47 -14.45 3.83
CA ARG A 203 17.27 -13.74 4.27
C ARG A 203 17.65 -12.43 4.91
N TYR A 204 16.74 -11.46 4.88
CA TYR A 204 17.06 -10.10 5.32
C TYR A 204 17.48 -10.06 6.79
N HIS A 205 16.75 -10.76 7.66
CA HIS A 205 17.10 -10.86 9.09
C HIS A 205 18.41 -11.63 9.37
N ASP A 206 18.87 -12.48 8.46
CA ASP A 206 20.17 -13.15 8.60
C ASP A 206 21.33 -12.21 8.21
N ALA A 207 21.08 -11.27 7.29
CA ALA A 207 22.06 -10.31 6.81
C ALA A 207 22.14 -9.02 7.64
N ASP A 208 21.03 -8.60 8.27
CA ASP A 208 20.92 -7.34 9.00
C ASP A 208 20.38 -7.58 10.43
N ALA A 209 21.26 -7.41 11.42
CA ALA A 209 20.93 -7.58 12.83
C ALA A 209 19.92 -6.55 13.36
N GLY A 210 19.83 -5.37 12.73
CA GLY A 210 18.82 -4.37 13.03
C GLY A 210 17.43 -4.82 12.59
N VAL A 211 17.32 -5.36 11.37
CA VAL A 211 16.07 -5.96 10.87
C VAL A 211 15.69 -7.20 11.69
N ALA A 212 16.66 -8.03 12.06
CA ALA A 212 16.41 -9.14 13.00
C ALA A 212 15.78 -8.64 14.29
N ARG A 213 16.40 -7.64 14.94
CA ARG A 213 15.90 -7.06 16.19
C ARG A 213 14.52 -6.42 16.05
N LEU A 214 14.26 -5.68 14.97
CA LEU A 214 12.94 -5.10 14.70
C LEU A 214 11.86 -6.17 14.52
N THR A 215 12.14 -7.18 13.70
CA THR A 215 11.19 -8.26 13.43
C THR A 215 10.95 -9.16 14.64
N ASP A 216 11.98 -9.42 15.45
CA ASP A 216 11.83 -10.13 16.73
C ASP A 216 10.96 -9.36 17.73
N THR A 217 11.10 -8.02 17.76
CA THR A 217 10.35 -7.17 18.70
C THR A 217 8.88 -7.04 18.32
N VAL A 218 8.59 -6.79 17.03
CA VAL A 218 7.20 -6.65 16.57
C VAL A 218 6.49 -8.00 16.49
N GLY A 219 7.24 -9.07 16.21
CA GLY A 219 6.73 -10.43 16.01
C GLY A 219 5.75 -10.55 14.84
N GLU A 220 5.05 -11.67 14.74
CA GLU A 220 3.98 -11.89 13.77
C GLU A 220 2.65 -11.34 14.28
N SER A 221 2.57 -10.01 14.40
CA SER A 221 1.33 -9.28 14.71
C SER A 221 0.30 -9.42 13.57
N ARG A 222 -1.00 -9.17 13.84
CA ARG A 222 -2.08 -9.32 12.82
C ARG A 222 -1.85 -8.45 11.59
N MET A 223 -1.15 -7.33 11.76
CA MET A 223 -0.47 -6.60 10.70
C MET A 223 0.98 -6.38 11.13
N VAL A 224 1.92 -6.44 10.19
CA VAL A 224 3.25 -5.84 10.33
C VAL A 224 3.58 -5.05 9.06
N GLU A 225 3.97 -3.78 9.20
CA GLU A 225 4.48 -2.96 8.10
C GLU A 225 5.91 -2.53 8.42
N TYR A 226 6.84 -2.87 7.54
CA TYR A 226 8.21 -2.38 7.62
C TYR A 226 8.40 -1.21 6.67
N VAL A 227 8.94 -0.13 7.21
CA VAL A 227 9.33 1.07 6.45
C VAL A 227 10.85 1.20 6.54
N PRO A 228 11.56 1.10 5.40
CA PRO A 228 13.00 1.30 5.35
C PRO A 228 13.38 2.76 5.67
N PRO A 229 14.65 3.02 6.02
CA PRO A 229 15.14 4.39 6.16
C PRO A 229 15.16 5.09 4.79
N SER A 230 15.12 6.42 4.82
CA SER A 230 15.27 7.28 3.63
C SER A 230 16.02 8.56 4.00
N ASP A 231 16.33 9.41 3.03
CA ASP A 231 16.95 10.73 3.27
C ASP A 231 16.20 11.58 4.30
N GLU A 232 14.86 11.48 4.33
CA GLU A 232 14.01 12.17 5.31
C GLU A 232 13.88 11.40 6.64
N ARG A 233 14.12 10.08 6.63
CA ARG A 233 13.92 9.16 7.76
C ARG A 233 15.20 8.39 8.05
N TYR A 234 16.00 8.91 8.96
CA TYR A 234 17.25 8.27 9.39
C TYR A 234 17.06 7.02 10.27
N TRP A 235 15.83 6.58 10.52
CA TRP A 235 15.49 5.40 11.34
C TRP A 235 14.80 4.33 10.50
N GLN A 236 14.89 3.07 10.94
CA GLN A 236 14.08 1.98 10.42
C GLN A 236 12.83 1.80 11.30
N LYS A 237 11.67 1.41 10.73
CA LYS A 237 10.44 1.16 11.51
C LYS A 237 9.79 -0.16 11.15
N CYS A 238 9.34 -0.87 12.17
CA CYS A 238 8.25 -1.84 12.07
C CYS A 238 7.04 -1.31 12.83
N GLU A 239 5.88 -1.31 12.19
CA GLU A 239 4.58 -1.05 12.79
C GLU A 239 3.79 -2.35 12.84
N GLY A 240 2.98 -2.56 13.87
CA GLY A 240 2.11 -3.72 13.95
C GLY A 240 0.83 -3.48 14.74
N PHE A 241 -0.19 -4.28 14.42
CA PHE A 241 -1.45 -4.32 15.16
C PHE A 241 -1.67 -5.69 15.79
N ARG A 242 -1.94 -5.69 17.09
CA ARG A 242 -2.33 -6.87 17.86
C ARG A 242 -3.76 -6.70 18.36
N PHE A 243 -4.43 -7.82 18.60
CA PHE A 243 -5.82 -7.83 19.03
C PHE A 243 -5.98 -8.82 20.18
N ASP A 244 -6.72 -8.41 21.21
CA ASP A 244 -7.21 -9.25 22.29
C ASP A 244 -8.71 -9.01 22.42
N GLY A 245 -9.51 -9.94 21.91
CA GLY A 245 -10.93 -9.70 21.64
C GLY A 245 -11.15 -8.53 20.69
N ASP A 246 -11.95 -7.56 21.13
CA ASP A 246 -12.29 -6.32 20.43
C ASP A 246 -11.33 -5.16 20.75
N THR A 247 -10.38 -5.35 21.67
CA THR A 247 -9.35 -4.35 21.98
C THR A 247 -8.20 -4.49 20.99
N ALA A 248 -7.81 -3.38 20.37
CA ALA A 248 -6.67 -3.32 19.47
C ALA A 248 -5.47 -2.65 20.15
N TYR A 249 -4.27 -3.05 19.74
CA TYR A 249 -3.01 -2.49 20.22
C TYR A 249 -2.15 -2.12 19.02
N HIS A 250 -1.73 -0.85 18.99
CA HIS A 250 -0.82 -0.34 17.98
C HIS A 250 0.60 -0.36 18.54
N VAL A 251 1.49 -1.13 17.91
CA VAL A 251 2.87 -1.30 18.34
C VAL A 251 3.77 -0.73 17.27
N MET A 252 4.54 0.30 17.61
CA MET A 252 5.55 0.84 16.72
C MET A 252 6.93 0.64 17.29
N THR A 253 7.82 0.09 16.48
CA THR A 253 9.21 -0.15 16.85
C THR A 253 10.11 0.60 15.89
N PHE A 254 10.95 1.47 16.43
CA PHE A 254 11.94 2.22 15.70
C PHE A 254 13.34 1.76 16.06
N LEU A 255 14.21 1.63 15.06
CA LEU A 255 15.63 1.43 15.26
C LEU A 255 16.39 2.66 14.75
N TYR A 256 16.99 3.39 15.69
CA TYR A 256 17.77 4.58 15.40
C TYR A 256 19.25 4.27 15.12
N PRO A 257 19.95 5.14 14.38
CA PRO A 257 21.40 5.16 14.30
C PRO A 257 22.01 5.42 15.68
N GLU A 258 23.26 5.04 15.84
CA GLU A 258 24.01 5.29 17.08
C GLU A 258 24.08 6.79 17.40
N GLY A 259 23.89 7.12 18.67
CA GLY A 259 23.89 8.51 19.15
C GLY A 259 22.71 9.37 18.67
N ARG A 260 21.72 8.80 17.97
CA ARG A 260 20.57 9.53 17.42
C ARG A 260 19.21 9.11 18.01
N THR A 261 19.20 8.31 19.07
CA THR A 261 17.95 7.96 19.76
C THR A 261 17.35 9.21 20.43
N PRO A 262 16.09 9.58 20.11
CA PRO A 262 15.41 10.69 20.77
C PRO A 262 15.20 10.45 22.28
N SER A 263 15.09 11.53 23.04
CA SER A 263 14.71 11.43 24.45
C SER A 263 13.25 10.97 24.62
N GLU A 264 12.92 10.37 25.76
CA GLU A 264 11.52 9.98 26.05
C GLU A 264 10.57 11.18 26.05
N SER A 265 11.00 12.35 26.56
CA SER A 265 10.21 13.58 26.51
C SER A 265 9.89 14.01 25.08
N GLU A 266 10.87 13.94 24.18
CA GLU A 266 10.68 14.28 22.77
C GLU A 266 9.72 13.30 22.07
N LEU A 267 9.80 12.00 22.41
CA LEU A 267 8.89 10.99 21.89
C LEU A 267 7.45 11.20 22.40
N ARG A 268 7.28 11.56 23.68
CA ARG A 268 5.98 11.89 24.27
C ARG A 268 5.37 13.12 23.61
N ASP A 269 6.14 14.19 23.40
CA ASP A 269 5.67 15.40 22.72
C ASP A 269 5.17 15.09 21.31
N ARG A 270 5.93 14.29 20.54
CA ARG A 270 5.54 13.86 19.18
C ARG A 270 4.28 12.99 19.18
N ALA A 271 4.10 12.15 20.19
CA ALA A 271 2.93 11.28 20.29
C ALA A 271 1.64 12.06 20.56
N VAL A 272 1.70 13.10 21.41
CA VAL A 272 0.55 13.98 21.71
C VAL A 272 0.03 14.67 20.46
N ASP A 273 0.93 15.07 19.55
CA ASP A 273 0.57 15.70 18.28
C ASP A 273 0.02 14.70 17.24
N GLY A 274 -0.15 13.43 17.59
CA GLY A 274 -0.70 12.38 16.72
C GLY A 274 0.26 11.88 15.64
N THR A 275 1.55 12.20 15.75
CA THR A 275 2.54 11.88 14.69
C THR A 275 3.12 10.47 14.80
N VAL A 276 2.91 9.81 15.94
CA VAL A 276 3.51 8.49 16.23
C VAL A 276 2.45 7.39 16.25
N LEU A 277 1.32 7.57 16.93
CA LEU A 277 0.29 6.56 17.04
C LEU A 277 -0.98 6.99 16.30
N THR A 278 -1.80 6.00 15.94
CA THR A 278 -3.11 6.28 15.34
C THR A 278 -4.00 7.05 16.31
N ARG A 279 -4.88 7.89 15.78
CA ARG A 279 -5.72 8.83 16.54
C ARG A 279 -6.67 8.16 17.55
N GLU A 280 -6.99 6.89 17.32
CA GLU A 280 -7.87 6.07 18.15
C GLU A 280 -7.20 5.62 19.46
N VAL A 281 -5.89 5.88 19.64
CA VAL A 281 -5.16 5.48 20.85
C VAL A 281 -5.54 6.37 22.03
N ASP A 282 -5.95 5.75 23.14
CA ASP A 282 -6.34 6.46 24.36
C ASP A 282 -5.26 6.41 25.47
N HIS A 283 -4.46 5.34 25.48
CA HIS A 283 -3.32 5.14 26.40
C HIS A 283 -2.06 4.79 25.63
N SER A 284 -0.91 5.27 26.09
CA SER A 284 0.39 4.97 25.46
C SER A 284 1.50 4.66 26.46
N ASP A 285 2.37 3.72 26.09
CA ASP A 285 3.60 3.35 26.81
C ASP A 285 4.82 3.50 25.91
N PHE A 286 5.97 3.83 26.51
CA PHE A 286 7.26 3.96 25.83
C PHE A 286 8.30 3.07 26.49
N ARG A 287 9.07 2.38 25.67
CA ARG A 287 10.25 1.64 26.12
C ARG A 287 11.43 1.98 25.23
N ILE A 288 12.52 2.39 25.85
CA ILE A 288 13.78 2.69 25.15
C ILE A 288 14.82 1.66 25.59
N ASP A 289 15.32 0.89 24.62
CA ASP A 289 16.39 -0.09 24.79
C ASP A 289 17.56 0.26 23.85
N GLY A 290 18.39 1.20 24.31
CA GLY A 290 19.51 1.74 23.55
C GLY A 290 19.07 2.47 22.29
N ARG A 291 19.19 1.80 21.13
CA ARG A 291 18.78 2.32 19.81
C ARG A 291 17.35 1.93 19.42
N LEU A 292 16.77 0.97 20.13
CA LEU A 292 15.43 0.46 19.87
C LEU A 292 14.45 1.26 20.72
N VAL A 293 13.48 1.89 20.07
CA VAL A 293 12.36 2.58 20.73
C VAL A 293 11.09 1.82 20.39
N ILE A 294 10.35 1.43 21.41
CA ILE A 294 9.05 0.78 21.29
C ILE A 294 8.01 1.74 21.83
N VAL A 295 6.98 2.00 21.03
CA VAL A 295 5.82 2.82 21.40
C VAL A 295 4.59 1.95 21.25
N GLU A 296 3.85 1.80 22.34
CA GLU A 296 2.67 0.95 22.41
C GLU A 296 1.45 1.81 22.70
N GLY A 297 0.37 1.60 21.96
CA GLY A 297 -0.89 2.30 22.13
C GLY A 297 -2.04 1.32 22.30
N ARG A 298 -2.89 1.55 23.29
CA ARG A 298 -4.16 0.83 23.45
C ARG A 298 -5.26 1.56 22.71
N ILE A 299 -6.08 0.82 21.98
CA ILE A 299 -7.25 1.31 21.27
C ILE A 299 -8.47 0.60 21.87
N PRO A 300 -9.39 1.33 22.54
CA PRO A 300 -10.57 0.75 23.14
C PRO A 300 -11.47 0.04 22.14
N PRO A 301 -12.29 -0.93 22.62
CA PRO A 301 -13.35 -1.51 21.81
C PRO A 301 -14.29 -0.47 21.20
N GLY A 302 -14.71 -0.70 19.95
CA GLY A 302 -15.63 0.17 19.24
C GLY A 302 -14.98 1.42 18.62
N GLU A 303 -13.70 1.69 18.90
CA GLU A 303 -12.96 2.78 18.25
C GLU A 303 -12.45 2.37 16.86
N GLY A 304 -12.47 3.33 15.92
CA GLY A 304 -12.03 3.13 14.55
C GLY A 304 -13.19 3.23 13.55
N ILE A 305 -13.20 2.35 12.55
CA ILE A 305 -14.22 2.29 11.52
C ILE A 305 -14.75 0.86 11.38
N ASP A 306 -16.07 0.72 11.33
CA ASP A 306 -16.69 -0.55 10.99
C ASP A 306 -16.37 -0.89 9.53
N PRO A 307 -15.90 -2.12 9.22
CA PRO A 307 -15.69 -2.58 7.86
C PRO A 307 -16.85 -2.29 6.88
N VAL A 308 -18.10 -2.28 7.34
CA VAL A 308 -19.28 -1.98 6.49
C VAL A 308 -19.42 -0.50 6.15
N ASP A 309 -18.89 0.39 6.99
CA ASP A 309 -18.97 1.85 6.84
C ASP A 309 -17.79 2.41 6.02
N ILE A 310 -16.84 1.55 5.65
CA ILE A 310 -15.66 1.94 4.88
C ILE A 310 -16.08 2.49 3.51
N THR A 311 -15.73 3.74 3.25
CA THR A 311 -16.03 4.43 1.98
C THR A 311 -14.75 4.85 1.24
N PRO A 312 -14.60 4.56 -0.06
CA PRO A 312 -15.37 3.57 -0.82
C PRO A 312 -15.25 2.17 -0.20
N PRO A 313 -16.19 1.24 -0.45
CA PRO A 313 -16.14 -0.13 0.08
C PRO A 313 -14.87 -0.85 -0.38
N TYR A 314 -14.57 -1.98 0.26
CA TYR A 314 -13.49 -2.84 -0.22
C TYR A 314 -13.76 -3.29 -1.66
N PRO A 315 -12.75 -3.25 -2.55
CA PRO A 315 -12.90 -3.78 -3.88
C PRO A 315 -13.04 -5.31 -3.84
N PRO A 316 -13.84 -5.89 -4.75
CA PRO A 316 -13.87 -7.34 -4.96
C PRO A 316 -12.48 -7.85 -5.38
N GLN A 317 -12.16 -9.10 -5.05
CA GLN A 317 -10.93 -9.73 -5.52
C GLN A 317 -11.19 -10.36 -6.89
N ILE A 318 -10.63 -9.78 -7.94
CA ILE A 318 -10.90 -10.15 -9.34
C ILE A 318 -9.58 -10.27 -10.10
N THR A 319 -9.46 -11.33 -10.90
CA THR A 319 -8.44 -11.42 -11.95
C THR A 319 -8.95 -10.66 -13.17
N TRP A 320 -8.37 -9.49 -13.44
CA TRP A 320 -8.66 -8.72 -14.64
C TRP A 320 -7.73 -9.09 -15.79
N GLY A 321 -8.27 -9.17 -17.00
CA GLY A 321 -7.51 -9.31 -18.25
C GLY A 321 -7.85 -8.21 -19.23
N TYR A 322 -7.04 -8.06 -20.29
CA TYR A 322 -7.41 -7.19 -21.40
C TYR A 322 -6.91 -7.67 -22.75
N ALA A 323 -7.48 -7.10 -23.80
CA ALA A 323 -6.96 -7.16 -25.16
C ALA A 323 -7.11 -5.78 -25.80
N ALA A 324 -6.06 -5.30 -26.46
CA ALA A 324 -6.10 -4.06 -27.24
C ALA A 324 -6.26 -4.40 -28.73
N ASP A 325 -7.16 -3.69 -29.39
CA ASP A 325 -7.32 -3.69 -30.84
C ASP A 325 -6.95 -2.29 -31.35
N THR A 326 -5.72 -2.17 -31.83
CA THR A 326 -5.14 -0.90 -32.28
C THR A 326 -5.80 -0.41 -33.57
N ASP A 327 -6.17 -1.32 -34.47
CA ASP A 327 -6.86 -1.02 -35.73
C ASP A 327 -8.27 -0.48 -35.46
N ALA A 328 -8.98 -1.06 -34.49
CA ALA A 328 -10.30 -0.59 -34.08
C ALA A 328 -10.27 0.55 -33.05
N SER A 329 -9.09 0.98 -32.59
CA SER A 329 -8.93 1.93 -31.49
C SER A 329 -9.80 1.55 -30.29
N ALA A 330 -9.67 0.31 -29.81
CA ALA A 330 -10.52 -0.23 -28.75
C ALA A 330 -9.71 -1.07 -27.75
N VAL A 331 -10.18 -1.09 -26.50
CA VAL A 331 -9.67 -1.96 -25.44
C VAL A 331 -10.81 -2.79 -24.90
N THR A 332 -10.65 -4.11 -24.89
CA THR A 332 -11.60 -5.02 -24.23
C THR A 332 -11.03 -5.43 -22.88
N VAL A 333 -11.74 -5.08 -21.80
CA VAL A 333 -11.42 -5.51 -20.44
C VAL A 333 -12.26 -6.74 -20.10
N ARG A 334 -11.65 -7.76 -19.51
CA ARG A 334 -12.28 -9.05 -19.16
C ARG A 334 -12.24 -9.30 -17.66
N HIS A 335 -13.37 -9.75 -17.11
CA HIS A 335 -13.44 -10.33 -15.77
C HIS A 335 -13.12 -11.82 -15.89
N GLU A 336 -11.89 -12.22 -15.56
CA GLU A 336 -11.42 -13.58 -15.86
C GLU A 336 -11.75 -14.56 -14.72
N ALA A 337 -11.76 -14.07 -13.47
CA ALA A 337 -12.12 -14.87 -12.29
C ALA A 337 -12.40 -13.97 -11.08
N GLY A 338 -13.17 -14.49 -10.12
CA GLY A 338 -13.41 -13.86 -8.81
C GLY A 338 -14.83 -13.35 -8.60
N ASP A 339 -14.99 -12.41 -7.67
CA ASP A 339 -16.31 -11.96 -7.22
C ASP A 339 -17.04 -11.20 -8.34
N SER A 340 -18.34 -11.46 -8.51
CA SER A 340 -19.20 -10.65 -9.37
C SER A 340 -19.32 -9.22 -8.83
N VAL A 341 -19.39 -8.24 -9.72
CA VAL A 341 -19.39 -6.82 -9.36
C VAL A 341 -20.49 -6.05 -10.09
N PRO A 342 -21.29 -5.23 -9.38
CA PRO A 342 -22.28 -4.38 -10.03
C PRO A 342 -21.62 -3.40 -11.01
N THR A 343 -22.14 -3.29 -12.23
CA THR A 343 -21.60 -2.36 -13.24
C THR A 343 -21.76 -0.91 -12.83
N SER A 344 -22.76 -0.59 -12.01
CA SER A 344 -22.94 0.74 -11.42
C SER A 344 -21.82 1.15 -10.46
N ALA A 345 -21.12 0.17 -9.87
CA ALA A 345 -19.94 0.40 -9.02
C ALA A 345 -18.65 0.53 -9.82
N LEU A 346 -18.68 0.27 -11.13
CA LEU A 346 -17.53 0.37 -12.02
C LEU A 346 -17.58 1.63 -12.88
N GLY A 347 -16.41 2.09 -13.26
CA GLY A 347 -16.22 3.12 -14.26
C GLY A 347 -14.82 3.03 -14.83
N TYR A 348 -14.49 3.93 -15.74
CA TYR A 348 -13.14 4.05 -16.25
C TYR A 348 -12.74 5.51 -16.37
N THR A 349 -11.44 5.76 -16.40
CA THR A 349 -10.87 7.06 -16.73
C THR A 349 -9.60 6.87 -17.55
N PHE A 350 -9.13 7.96 -18.15
CA PHE A 350 -7.83 8.03 -18.77
C PHE A 350 -6.85 8.73 -17.84
N ASP A 351 -5.60 8.29 -17.86
CA ASP A 351 -4.53 8.87 -17.05
C ASP A 351 -3.27 9.09 -17.91
N ALA A 352 -2.39 9.99 -17.48
CA ALA A 352 -1.19 10.39 -18.20
C ALA A 352 0.06 10.26 -17.32
N ASP A 353 1.19 9.93 -17.96
CA ASP A 353 2.48 9.93 -17.29
C ASP A 353 2.94 11.37 -17.08
N VAL A 354 2.76 11.87 -15.86
CA VAL A 354 3.13 13.21 -15.44
C VAL A 354 4.18 13.16 -14.32
N PRO A 355 5.05 14.19 -14.20
CA PRO A 355 6.02 14.24 -13.12
C PRO A 355 5.37 14.25 -11.74
N ASP A 356 6.13 13.88 -10.71
CA ASP A 356 5.69 14.02 -9.33
C ASP A 356 5.26 15.45 -9.00
N GLY A 357 4.21 15.57 -8.20
CA GLY A 357 3.63 16.86 -7.83
C GLY A 357 2.71 17.47 -8.89
N TRP A 358 2.33 16.71 -9.91
CA TRP A 358 1.27 17.06 -10.85
C TRP A 358 -0.05 16.38 -10.48
N LEU A 359 -1.15 17.06 -10.80
CA LEU A 359 -2.51 16.55 -10.72
C LEU A 359 -3.03 16.30 -12.14
N VAL A 360 -3.49 15.08 -12.43
CA VAL A 360 -4.23 14.77 -13.66
C VAL A 360 -5.73 14.99 -13.41
N LEU A 361 -6.37 15.75 -14.29
CA LEU A 361 -7.79 16.08 -14.25
C LEU A 361 -8.55 15.08 -15.12
N ALA A 362 -8.80 13.92 -14.53
CA ALA A 362 -9.35 12.77 -15.23
C ALA A 362 -10.88 12.76 -15.14
N GLU A 363 -11.58 12.65 -16.28
CA GLU A 363 -13.04 12.54 -16.34
C GLU A 363 -13.45 11.07 -16.16
N GLN A 364 -14.16 10.77 -15.08
CA GLN A 364 -14.71 9.44 -14.86
C GLN A 364 -15.91 9.16 -15.76
N ARG A 365 -15.93 7.98 -16.37
CA ARG A 365 -16.99 7.53 -17.29
C ARG A 365 -17.58 6.21 -16.80
N PRO A 366 -18.89 5.98 -16.98
CA PRO A 366 -19.49 4.68 -16.71
C PRO A 366 -18.99 3.63 -17.72
N LEU A 367 -19.03 2.35 -17.37
CA LEU A 367 -18.77 1.30 -18.35
C LEU A 367 -19.87 1.25 -19.41
N PRO A 368 -19.53 1.10 -20.70
CA PRO A 368 -20.50 1.00 -21.80
C PRO A 368 -21.08 -0.43 -21.87
N THR A 369 -21.90 -0.78 -20.89
CA THR A 369 -22.58 -2.09 -20.83
C THR A 369 -24.01 -1.94 -20.32
N ASP A 370 -24.92 -2.74 -20.88
CA ASP A 370 -26.31 -2.82 -20.42
C ASP A 370 -26.48 -3.86 -19.29
N GLY A 371 -25.44 -4.65 -19.01
CA GLY A 371 -25.46 -5.63 -17.92
C GLY A 371 -25.49 -4.96 -16.56
N GLU A 372 -26.27 -5.49 -15.60
CA GLU A 372 -26.31 -4.98 -14.23
C GLU A 372 -25.09 -5.40 -13.40
N THR A 373 -24.39 -6.45 -13.82
CA THR A 373 -23.26 -7.07 -13.11
C THR A 373 -22.27 -7.63 -14.13
N LEU A 374 -20.97 -7.60 -13.79
CA LEU A 374 -19.93 -8.37 -14.46
C LEU A 374 -19.51 -9.53 -13.56
N ALA A 375 -19.42 -10.72 -14.14
CA ALA A 375 -18.94 -11.94 -13.51
C ALA A 375 -17.82 -12.57 -14.34
N ALA A 376 -17.21 -13.64 -13.82
CA ALA A 376 -16.17 -14.37 -14.51
C ALA A 376 -16.64 -14.83 -15.92
N GLY A 377 -15.85 -14.51 -16.94
CA GLY A 377 -16.14 -14.73 -18.36
C GLY A 377 -16.73 -13.51 -19.08
N ASP A 378 -17.20 -12.49 -18.36
CA ASP A 378 -17.75 -11.29 -18.99
C ASP A 378 -16.64 -10.35 -19.50
N ALA A 379 -16.97 -9.59 -20.55
CA ALA A 379 -16.08 -8.63 -21.17
C ALA A 379 -16.80 -7.34 -21.54
N VAL A 380 -16.08 -6.22 -21.47
CA VAL A 380 -16.57 -4.90 -21.89
C VAL A 380 -15.55 -4.26 -22.83
N THR A 381 -16.01 -3.82 -24.01
CA THR A 381 -15.18 -3.12 -24.99
C THR A 381 -15.34 -1.61 -24.84
N LEU A 382 -14.21 -0.93 -24.70
CA LEU A 382 -14.08 0.51 -24.52
C LEU A 382 -13.49 1.10 -25.80
N SER A 383 -14.22 2.02 -26.44
CA SER A 383 -13.68 2.77 -27.59
C SER A 383 -12.70 3.84 -27.10
N LEU A 384 -11.52 3.88 -27.71
CA LEU A 384 -10.51 4.89 -27.48
C LEU A 384 -10.74 6.08 -28.41
N PRO A 385 -10.59 7.32 -27.92
CA PRO A 385 -10.47 8.49 -28.80
C PRO A 385 -9.27 8.35 -29.74
N ALA A 386 -9.32 8.95 -30.92
CA ALA A 386 -8.20 8.92 -31.88
C ALA A 386 -6.93 9.59 -31.35
N THR A 387 -7.04 10.55 -30.43
CA THR A 387 -5.91 11.19 -29.73
C THR A 387 -6.37 11.53 -28.32
N PRO A 388 -6.37 10.57 -27.40
CA PRO A 388 -6.88 10.80 -26.06
C PRO A 388 -5.90 11.72 -25.31
N THR A 389 -6.41 12.88 -24.87
CA THR A 389 -5.68 13.80 -24.00
C THR A 389 -6.43 13.99 -22.71
N VAL A 390 -5.68 14.17 -21.62
CA VAL A 390 -6.20 14.59 -20.31
C VAL A 390 -5.51 15.88 -19.90
N GLU A 391 -6.19 16.72 -19.16
CA GLU A 391 -5.56 17.92 -18.61
C GLU A 391 -4.71 17.55 -17.39
N ALA A 392 -3.55 18.18 -17.23
CA ALA A 392 -2.74 18.03 -16.03
C ALA A 392 -2.11 19.36 -15.61
N ILE A 393 -1.94 19.55 -14.31
CA ILE A 393 -1.46 20.80 -13.73
C ILE A 393 -0.47 20.54 -12.60
N PRO A 394 0.65 21.27 -12.49
CA PRO A 394 1.49 21.24 -11.29
C PRO A 394 0.68 21.67 -10.06
N HIS A 395 0.83 20.99 -8.92
CA HIS A 395 0.12 21.37 -7.70
C HIS A 395 0.37 22.82 -7.27
N GLY A 396 1.58 23.35 -7.54
CA GLY A 396 1.93 24.73 -7.22
C GLY A 396 1.18 25.78 -8.05
N ASP A 397 0.59 25.38 -9.17
CA ASP A 397 -0.10 26.26 -10.11
C ASP A 397 -1.63 26.22 -9.94
N ILE A 398 -2.13 25.43 -8.97
CA ILE A 398 -3.56 25.40 -8.62
C ILE A 398 -3.91 26.69 -7.86
N ASP A 399 -4.69 27.56 -8.50
CA ASP A 399 -5.17 28.79 -7.88
C ASP A 399 -6.50 28.56 -7.16
N HIS A 400 -6.43 28.20 -5.88
CA HIS A 400 -7.61 27.95 -5.06
C HIS A 400 -8.53 29.17 -4.87
N GLU A 401 -8.08 30.38 -5.18
CA GLU A 401 -8.86 31.61 -5.06
C GLU A 401 -9.52 32.02 -6.40
N ALA A 402 -9.10 31.42 -7.52
CA ALA A 402 -9.69 31.65 -8.83
C ALA A 402 -11.07 30.99 -8.98
N ALA A 403 -11.90 31.58 -9.85
CA ALA A 403 -13.20 30.99 -10.21
C ALA A 403 -13.07 29.61 -10.89
N ASN A 404 -11.96 29.38 -11.60
CA ASN A 404 -11.54 28.07 -12.08
C ASN A 404 -10.11 27.79 -11.58
N PRO A 405 -9.94 26.98 -10.52
CA PRO A 405 -8.63 26.67 -9.95
C PRO A 405 -7.66 25.96 -10.89
N TYR A 406 -8.17 25.39 -11.98
CA TYR A 406 -7.41 24.57 -12.92
C TYR A 406 -7.20 25.25 -14.27
N ALA A 407 -7.40 26.56 -14.37
CA ALA A 407 -7.30 27.29 -15.63
C ALA A 407 -5.91 27.22 -16.30
N ALA A 408 -4.86 26.87 -15.55
CA ALA A 408 -3.50 26.69 -16.04
C ALA A 408 -3.16 25.23 -16.38
N ALA A 409 -4.15 24.33 -16.42
CA ALA A 409 -3.90 22.94 -16.79
C ALA A 409 -3.52 22.82 -18.27
N ASP A 410 -2.53 21.96 -18.54
CA ASP A 410 -2.03 21.69 -19.89
C ASP A 410 -2.52 20.33 -20.37
N PRO A 411 -2.86 20.18 -21.67
CA PRO A 411 -3.20 18.88 -22.24
C PRO A 411 -1.97 17.96 -22.26
N ARG A 412 -2.18 16.72 -21.82
CA ARG A 412 -1.20 15.63 -21.82
C ARG A 412 -1.70 14.44 -22.61
N PRO A 413 -0.83 13.74 -23.35
CA PRO A 413 -1.20 12.48 -23.99
C PRO A 413 -1.55 11.46 -22.90
N VAL A 414 -2.63 10.73 -23.13
CA VAL A 414 -3.01 9.62 -22.24
C VAL A 414 -2.01 8.49 -22.41
N ALA A 415 -1.54 7.95 -21.28
CA ALA A 415 -0.63 6.82 -21.22
C ALA A 415 -1.35 5.51 -20.86
N ARG A 416 -2.48 5.59 -20.16
CA ARG A 416 -3.19 4.42 -19.65
C ARG A 416 -4.70 4.65 -19.52
N LEU A 417 -5.44 3.55 -19.57
CA LEU A 417 -6.84 3.48 -19.16
C LEU A 417 -6.91 2.82 -17.79
N GLU A 418 -7.59 3.46 -16.84
CA GLU A 418 -7.80 2.91 -15.51
C GLU A 418 -9.26 2.45 -15.34
N LEU A 419 -9.44 1.20 -14.92
CA LEU A 419 -10.70 0.69 -14.43
C LEU A 419 -10.85 1.08 -12.96
N LEU A 420 -11.99 1.65 -12.62
CA LEU A 420 -12.27 2.21 -11.31
C LEU A 420 -13.38 1.42 -10.61
N TYR A 421 -13.31 1.32 -9.28
CA TYR A 421 -14.33 0.71 -8.42
C TYR A 421 -14.73 1.63 -7.26
N GLY A 422 -16.03 1.73 -7.00
CA GLY A 422 -16.61 2.45 -5.88
C GLY A 422 -17.91 3.19 -6.25
N PRO A 423 -18.63 3.72 -5.26
CA PRO A 423 -19.85 4.49 -5.51
C PRO A 423 -19.53 5.90 -6.00
N GLY A 424 -20.21 6.33 -7.05
CA GLY A 424 -20.20 7.71 -7.55
C GLY A 424 -18.79 8.25 -7.80
N GLU A 425 -18.49 9.42 -7.25
CA GLU A 425 -17.21 10.13 -7.41
C GLU A 425 -16.06 9.55 -6.56
N THR A 426 -16.34 8.61 -5.65
CA THR A 426 -15.32 8.06 -4.72
C THR A 426 -14.58 6.83 -5.27
N ARG A 427 -14.73 6.57 -6.57
CA ARG A 427 -14.12 5.41 -7.23
C ARG A 427 -12.59 5.46 -7.18
N ARG A 428 -11.98 4.29 -7.09
CA ARG A 428 -10.52 4.11 -7.05
C ARG A 428 -10.05 3.14 -8.13
N PRO A 429 -8.84 3.33 -8.68
CA PRO A 429 -8.27 2.38 -9.63
C PRO A 429 -8.17 0.97 -9.03
N VAL A 430 -8.64 -0.01 -9.78
CA VAL A 430 -8.52 -1.45 -9.47
C VAL A 430 -7.75 -2.20 -10.54
N PHE A 431 -7.70 -1.67 -11.76
CA PHE A 431 -6.94 -2.22 -12.86
C PHE A 431 -6.50 -1.12 -13.82
N ALA A 432 -5.41 -1.33 -14.54
CA ALA A 432 -4.91 -0.37 -15.51
C ALA A 432 -4.42 -1.10 -16.76
N VAL A 433 -4.72 -0.50 -17.91
CA VAL A 433 -4.31 -0.98 -19.24
C VAL A 433 -3.38 0.07 -19.84
N PRO A 434 -2.12 -0.26 -20.15
CA PRO A 434 -1.24 0.65 -20.87
C PRO A 434 -1.78 0.88 -22.29
N LEU A 435 -1.69 2.12 -22.79
CA LEU A 435 -2.05 2.48 -24.16
C LEU A 435 -0.76 2.75 -24.96
N GLU A 436 -0.74 2.39 -26.24
CA GLU A 436 0.47 2.55 -27.08
C GLU A 436 0.96 4.00 -27.09
N GLY A 437 2.28 4.17 -26.88
CA GLY A 437 2.94 5.48 -26.78
C GLY A 437 3.43 5.86 -25.37
N SER A 438 3.11 5.07 -24.34
CA SER A 438 3.71 5.18 -23.01
C SER A 438 5.10 4.55 -23.00
N SER A 439 6.13 5.32 -22.63
CA SER A 439 7.53 4.87 -22.52
C SER A 439 8.08 5.05 -21.12
#